data_AF-F7JKF5-F1
#
_entry.id   AF-F7JKF5-F1
#
_cell.length_a   1.000
_cell.length_b   1.000
_cell.length_c   1.000
_cell.angle_alpha   90.00
_cell.angle_beta   90.00
_cell.angle_gamma   90.00
#
_symmetry.space_group_name_H-M   'P 1'
#
loop_
_entity.id
_entity.type
_entity.pdbx_description
1 polymer ?
#
loop_
_entity_poly.entity_id
_entity_poly.type
_entity_poly.pdbx_seq_one_letter_code
_entity_poly.pdbx_strand_id
1 'polypeptide(L)'
;MMADQKGKNMKEFRIENNRIYSNSGICETTHIFEIVDKIPKNFFVWNIGENMGSDEYIPISEDLHPEDKDDYSINPATLKAIKLPQEEVKLLRAAASVGIVSKSTAEKALKSKRKGYWSNRKRDQAEKQLKSLTE
;
A
#
# COMPACT_ATOMS: atom_id res chain seq x y z
N MET A 1 -13.78 40.08 17.52
CA MET A 1 -12.42 39.51 17.40
C MET A 1 -12.42 38.29 18.33
N MET A 2 -12.04 37.06 18.02
CA MET A 2 -11.11 36.40 17.09
C MET A 2 -11.64 34.94 16.98
N ALA A 3 -11.35 34.05 16.03
CA ALA A 3 -10.72 33.99 14.72
C ALA A 3 -11.19 32.63 14.13
N ASP A 4 -11.39 32.56 12.82
CA ASP A 4 -11.56 31.32 12.06
C ASP A 4 -10.62 30.19 12.52
N GLN A 5 -11.18 29.07 12.98
CA GLN A 5 -10.50 27.77 12.87
C GLN A 5 -11.37 26.85 12.04
N LYS A 6 -11.37 27.12 10.73
CA LYS A 6 -11.47 26.05 9.72
C LYS A 6 -10.32 25.09 10.00
N GLY A 7 -10.55 24.08 10.83
CA GLY A 7 -9.65 22.94 11.00
C GLY A 7 -9.58 22.22 9.67
N LYS A 8 -8.72 22.71 8.77
CA LYS A 8 -8.35 21.99 7.56
C LYS A 8 -7.81 20.65 8.04
N ASN A 9 -8.43 19.55 7.60
CA ASN A 9 -7.77 18.26 7.49
C ASN A 9 -6.50 18.46 6.63
N MET A 10 -5.42 18.96 7.23
CA MET A 10 -4.13 19.08 6.57
C MET A 10 -3.56 17.67 6.56
N LYS A 11 -3.82 16.97 5.47
CA LYS A 11 -2.99 15.83 5.08
C LYS A 11 -1.57 16.37 4.95
N GLU A 12 -0.73 16.08 5.93
CA GLU A 12 0.67 16.45 5.89
C GLU A 12 1.44 15.28 5.28
N PHE A 13 2.06 15.54 4.14
CA PHE A 13 3.00 14.65 3.50
C PHE A 13 4.33 15.38 3.41
N ARG A 14 5.32 14.92 4.18
CA ARG A 14 6.68 15.47 4.15
C ARG A 14 7.68 14.34 4.00
N ILE A 15 8.76 14.61 3.28
CA ILE A 15 9.86 13.67 3.10
C ILE A 15 11.11 14.31 3.71
N GLU A 16 11.67 13.70 4.74
CA GLU A 16 12.90 14.14 5.39
C GLU A 16 13.83 12.94 5.63
N ASN A 17 15.12 13.08 5.34
CA ASN A 17 16.14 12.04 5.59
C ASN A 17 15.71 10.63 5.15
N ASN A 18 15.21 10.49 3.92
CA ASN A 18 14.75 9.22 3.37
C ASN A 18 13.57 8.60 4.14
N ARG A 19 12.80 9.42 4.87
CA ARG A 19 11.59 9.01 5.58
C ARG A 19 10.43 9.90 5.17
N ILE A 20 9.30 9.26 4.90
CA ILE A 20 8.03 9.91 4.59
C ILE A 20 7.24 9.98 5.87
N TYR A 21 6.83 11.17 6.27
CA TYR A 21 5.89 11.37 7.36
C TYR A 21 4.55 11.67 6.71
N SER A 22 3.62 10.74 6.86
CA SER A 22 2.26 10.89 6.38
C SER A 22 1.33 11.04 7.58
N ASN A 23 0.60 12.14 7.62
CA ASN A 23 -0.52 12.32 8.53
C ASN A 23 -1.82 12.25 7.71
N SER A 24 -2.70 11.31 8.05
CA SER A 24 -3.96 11.12 7.31
C SER A 24 -5.03 12.14 7.67
N GLY A 25 -4.82 12.97 8.70
CA GLY A 25 -5.78 13.92 9.26
C GLY A 25 -6.96 13.26 10.01
N ILE A 26 -7.17 11.95 9.82
CA ILE A 26 -8.26 11.16 10.41
C ILE A 26 -7.79 10.47 11.70
N CYS A 27 -6.49 10.20 11.81
CA CYS A 27 -5.87 9.65 12.99
C CYS A 27 -4.74 10.59 13.45
N GLU A 28 -4.67 10.89 14.74
CA GLU A 28 -3.58 11.68 15.36
C GLU A 28 -2.21 10.99 15.24
N THR A 29 -2.17 9.76 14.72
CA THR A 29 -0.94 8.99 14.51
C THR A 29 -0.25 9.42 13.22
N THR A 30 0.94 9.99 13.35
CA THR A 30 1.82 10.24 12.21
C THR A 30 2.52 8.93 11.84
N HIS A 31 2.27 8.42 10.64
CA HIS A 31 2.95 7.24 10.13
C HIS A 31 4.26 7.64 9.47
N ILE A 32 5.35 7.03 9.92
CA ILE A 32 6.70 7.25 9.39
C ILE A 32 7.04 6.06 8.49
N PHE A 33 7.24 6.31 7.20
CA PHE A 33 7.63 5.30 6.24
C PHE A 33 9.08 5.51 5.84
N GLU A 34 9.92 4.51 6.03
CA GLU A 34 11.30 4.60 5.53
C GLU A 34 11.36 4.26 4.03
N ILE A 35 11.96 5.14 3.24
CA ILE A 35 12.13 4.95 1.79
C ILE A 35 13.20 3.88 1.56
N VAL A 36 12.81 2.83 0.85
CA VAL A 36 13.68 1.73 0.45
C VAL A 36 13.70 1.58 -1.06
N ASP A 37 14.85 1.21 -1.62
CA ASP A 37 14.98 0.94 -3.05
C ASP A 37 14.32 -0.39 -3.48
N LYS A 38 14.13 -1.32 -2.54
CA LYS A 38 13.61 -2.67 -2.82
C LYS A 38 12.63 -3.11 -1.74
N ILE A 39 11.60 -3.86 -2.17
CA ILE A 39 10.62 -4.48 -1.26
C ILE A 39 11.34 -5.59 -0.47
N PRO A 40 11.45 -5.49 0.87
CA PRO A 40 12.07 -6.54 1.66
C PRO A 40 11.20 -7.80 1.68
N LYS A 41 11.83 -8.95 1.91
CA LYS A 41 11.12 -10.22 2.07
C LYS A 41 10.19 -10.12 3.29
N ASN A 42 8.95 -10.61 3.16
CA ASN A 42 7.84 -10.49 4.13
C ASN A 42 7.11 -9.14 4.17
N PHE A 43 7.42 -8.21 3.28
CA PHE A 43 6.62 -6.99 3.12
C PHE A 43 5.57 -7.15 2.03
N PHE A 44 4.44 -6.47 2.19
CA PHE A 44 3.35 -6.40 1.23
C PHE A 44 2.88 -4.96 1.04
N VAL A 45 2.24 -4.69 -0.09
CA VAL A 45 1.70 -3.37 -0.42
C VAL A 45 0.52 -3.05 0.51
N TRP A 46 0.66 -2.00 1.31
CA TRP A 46 -0.41 -1.52 2.17
C TRP A 46 -1.33 -0.59 1.38
N ASN A 47 -2.57 -1.00 1.14
CA ASN A 47 -3.53 -0.20 0.40
C ASN A 47 -4.17 0.88 1.28
N ILE A 48 -3.44 1.94 1.61
CA ILE A 48 -4.00 3.14 2.26
C ILE A 48 -4.69 4.10 1.27
N GLY A 49 -4.76 3.73 -0.02
CA GLY A 49 -5.35 4.54 -1.08
C GLY A 49 -4.61 5.87 -1.29
N GLU A 50 -5.36 6.91 -1.64
CA GLU A 50 -4.84 8.28 -1.84
C GLU A 50 -4.40 8.96 -0.52
N ASN A 51 -4.56 8.29 0.63
CA ASN A 51 -4.17 8.86 1.92
C ASN A 51 -2.66 8.87 2.17
N MET A 52 -1.87 8.22 1.32
CA MET A 52 -0.42 8.40 1.34
C MET A 52 0.01 9.77 0.81
N GLY A 53 -0.83 10.48 0.03
CA GLY A 53 -0.48 11.81 -0.47
C GLY A 53 0.54 11.85 -1.62
N SER A 54 0.96 10.71 -2.16
CA SER A 54 1.83 10.64 -3.36
C SER A 54 1.46 9.46 -4.28
N ASP A 55 1.67 9.66 -5.59
CA ASP A 55 1.55 8.65 -6.64
C ASP A 55 2.89 8.07 -7.08
N GLU A 56 4.00 8.45 -6.44
CA GLU A 56 5.36 7.94 -6.72
C GLU A 56 5.86 6.98 -5.64
N TYR A 57 5.21 6.97 -4.48
CA TYR A 57 5.57 6.10 -3.36
C TYR A 57 4.44 5.12 -3.07
N ILE A 58 4.82 3.87 -2.83
CA ILE A 58 3.90 2.83 -2.37
C ILE A 58 4.28 2.49 -0.94
N PRO A 59 3.33 2.53 0.00
CA PRO A 59 3.60 2.12 1.35
C PRO A 59 3.59 0.60 1.38
N ILE A 60 4.60 0.03 2.03
CA ILE A 60 4.72 -1.40 2.28
C ILE A 60 4.75 -1.63 3.78
N SER A 61 4.09 -2.71 4.18
CA SER A 61 3.90 -3.12 5.56
C SER A 61 4.34 -4.56 5.73
N GLU A 62 4.72 -4.91 6.94
CA GLU A 62 4.93 -6.27 7.39
C GLU A 62 3.75 -6.73 8.25
N ASP A 63 3.45 -8.04 8.23
CA ASP A 63 2.47 -8.65 9.12
C ASP A 63 3.05 -8.70 10.53
N LEU A 64 2.29 -8.21 11.52
CA LEU A 64 2.73 -8.23 12.93
C LEU A 64 2.72 -9.66 13.50
N HIS A 65 1.75 -10.48 13.09
CA HIS A 65 1.54 -11.84 13.57
C HIS A 65 1.40 -12.83 12.40
N PRO A 66 2.49 -13.14 11.66
CA PRO A 66 2.43 -14.04 10.50
C PRO A 66 2.04 -15.48 10.86
N GLU A 67 2.09 -15.85 12.14
CA GLU A 67 1.65 -17.16 12.64
C GLU A 67 0.12 -17.26 12.82
N ASP A 68 -0.55 -16.12 12.97
CA ASP A 68 -2.00 -16.06 13.15
C ASP A 68 -2.67 -15.68 11.81
N LYS A 69 -3.49 -16.59 11.28
CA LYS A 69 -4.14 -16.40 9.98
C LYS A 69 -5.35 -15.47 10.04
N ASP A 70 -5.84 -15.20 11.24
CA ASP A 70 -6.99 -14.34 11.49
C ASP A 70 -6.57 -12.95 11.97
N ASP A 71 -5.27 -12.73 12.23
CA ASP A 71 -4.72 -11.44 12.60
C ASP A 71 -4.18 -10.68 11.38
N TYR A 72 -4.88 -9.62 11.00
CA TYR A 72 -4.51 -8.71 9.92
C TYR A 72 -3.78 -7.46 10.46
N SER A 73 -3.27 -7.53 11.69
CA SER A 73 -2.51 -6.45 12.29
C SER A 73 -1.22 -6.23 11.51
N ILE A 74 -1.11 -5.05 10.94
CA ILE A 74 0.13 -4.55 10.36
C ILE A 74 1.04 -4.04 11.46
N ASN A 75 2.35 -4.10 11.25
CA ASN A 75 3.29 -3.46 12.15
C ASN A 75 3.44 -1.97 11.78
N PRO A 76 2.84 -1.02 12.53
CA PRO A 76 2.96 0.41 12.22
C PRO A 76 4.37 0.96 12.48
N ALA A 77 5.22 0.24 13.21
CA ALA A 77 6.58 0.67 13.53
C ALA A 77 7.61 0.32 12.44
N THR A 78 7.30 -0.65 11.57
CA THR A 78 8.20 -1.07 10.48
C THR A 78 7.72 -0.64 9.10
N LEU A 79 6.84 0.37 9.05
CA LEU A 79 6.32 0.91 7.80
C LEU A 79 7.46 1.43 6.91
N LYS A 80 7.40 1.03 5.64
CA LYS A 80 8.37 1.42 4.61
C LYS A 80 7.64 1.93 3.39
N ALA A 81 8.34 2.64 2.54
CA ALA A 81 7.84 3.10 1.26
C ALA A 81 8.84 2.75 0.16
N ILE A 82 8.35 2.28 -0.97
CA ILE A 82 9.20 2.10 -2.16
C ILE A 82 8.87 3.18 -3.17
N LYS A 83 9.90 3.76 -3.77
CA LYS A 83 9.75 4.69 -4.88
C LYS A 83 9.64 3.89 -6.18
N LEU A 84 8.52 4.04 -6.88
CA LEU A 84 8.25 3.36 -8.16
C LEU A 84 7.70 4.37 -9.18
N PRO A 85 7.80 4.09 -10.48
CA PRO A 85 7.19 4.93 -11.50
C PRO A 85 5.66 4.98 -11.30
N GLN A 86 5.06 6.13 -11.56
CA GLN A 86 3.63 6.38 -11.29
C GLN A 86 2.69 5.36 -11.96
N GLU A 87 3.06 4.84 -13.12
CA GLU A 87 2.28 3.80 -13.82
C GLU A 87 2.23 2.49 -13.02
N GLU A 88 3.38 2.03 -12.51
CA GLU A 88 3.45 0.87 -11.63
C GLU A 88 2.72 1.12 -10.31
N VAL A 89 2.84 2.32 -9.74
CA VAL A 89 2.11 2.69 -8.52
C VAL A 89 0.60 2.57 -8.71
N LYS A 90 0.07 3.06 -9.82
CA LYS A 90 -1.36 2.95 -10.14
C LYS A 90 -1.79 1.50 -10.33
N LEU A 91 -0.98 0.69 -11.01
CA LEU A 91 -1.25 -0.74 -11.20
C LEU A 91 -1.24 -1.50 -9.87
N LEU A 92 -0.22 -1.29 -9.04
CA LEU A 92 -0.09 -1.92 -7.73
C LEU A 92 -1.18 -1.45 -6.77
N ARG A 93 -1.56 -0.17 -6.78
CA ARG A 93 -2.69 0.35 -6.00
C ARG A 93 -4.01 -0.29 -6.44
N ALA A 94 -4.23 -0.43 -7.74
CA ALA A 94 -5.41 -1.10 -8.29
C ALA A 94 -5.44 -2.59 -7.90
N ALA A 95 -4.30 -3.28 -7.97
CA ALA A 95 -4.17 -4.68 -7.55
C ALA A 95 -4.39 -4.82 -6.03
N ALA A 96 -3.81 -3.95 -5.22
CA ALA A 96 -3.96 -3.96 -3.77
C ALA A 96 -5.42 -3.65 -3.36
N SER A 97 -6.15 -2.83 -4.13
CA SER A 97 -7.58 -2.58 -3.92
C SER A 97 -8.46 -3.82 -4.04
N VAL A 98 -8.01 -4.83 -4.78
CA VAL A 98 -8.69 -6.12 -4.90
C VAL A 98 -8.05 -7.21 -4.02
N GLY A 99 -7.09 -6.84 -3.16
CA GLY A 99 -6.39 -7.73 -2.23
C GLY A 99 -5.19 -8.46 -2.84
N ILE A 100 -4.62 -7.94 -3.92
CA ILE A 100 -3.36 -8.43 -4.50
C ILE A 100 -2.25 -7.49 -4.05
N VAL A 101 -1.55 -7.89 -3.01
CA VAL A 101 -0.60 -7.04 -2.28
C VAL A 101 0.86 -7.50 -2.47
N SER A 102 1.07 -8.63 -3.16
CA SER A 102 2.38 -9.25 -3.34
C SER A 102 2.39 -10.22 -4.53
N LYS A 103 3.57 -10.58 -5.04
CA LYS A 103 3.72 -11.60 -6.08
C LYS A 103 3.07 -12.93 -5.69
N SER A 104 3.25 -13.35 -4.43
CA SER A 104 2.63 -14.57 -3.89
C SER A 104 1.10 -14.52 -3.95
N THR A 105 0.49 -13.38 -3.59
CA THR A 105 -0.97 -13.23 -3.68
C THR A 105 -1.46 -13.16 -5.12
N ALA A 106 -0.70 -12.54 -6.03
CA ALA A 106 -0.99 -12.54 -7.47
C ALA A 106 -0.97 -13.97 -8.04
N GLU A 107 0.08 -14.76 -7.75
CA GLU A 107 0.19 -16.16 -8.17
C GLU A 107 -0.94 -17.02 -7.59
N LYS A 108 -1.28 -16.82 -6.31
CA LYS A 108 -2.39 -17.52 -5.66
C LYS A 108 -3.74 -17.14 -6.28
N ALA A 109 -3.93 -15.88 -6.65
CA ALA A 109 -5.11 -15.42 -7.36
C ALA A 109 -5.22 -16.08 -8.75
N LEU A 110 -4.12 -16.15 -9.50
CA LEU A 110 -4.08 -16.82 -10.82
C LEU A 110 -4.35 -18.33 -10.72
N LYS A 111 -3.86 -19.00 -9.68
CA LYS A 111 -4.13 -20.42 -9.41
C LYS A 111 -5.58 -20.69 -8.98
N SER A 112 -6.34 -19.67 -8.60
CA SER A 112 -7.72 -19.82 -8.15
C SER A 112 -8.65 -20.22 -9.29
N LYS A 113 -9.32 -21.37 -9.16
CA LYS A 113 -10.33 -21.86 -10.11
C LYS A 113 -11.75 -21.34 -9.83
N ARG A 114 -11.95 -20.54 -8.77
CA ARG A 114 -13.27 -20.01 -8.40
C ARG A 114 -13.77 -19.03 -9.45
N LYS A 115 -14.93 -19.32 -10.03
CA LYS A 115 -15.59 -18.45 -11.00
C LYS A 115 -16.60 -17.55 -10.29
N GLY A 116 -16.40 -16.24 -10.42
CA GLY A 116 -17.26 -15.20 -9.86
C GLY A 116 -16.75 -13.84 -10.32
N TYR A 117 -17.63 -12.83 -10.31
CA TYR A 117 -17.31 -11.47 -10.76
C TYR A 117 -16.03 -10.92 -10.09
N TRP A 118 -15.99 -11.00 -8.76
CA TRP A 118 -14.84 -10.56 -7.96
C TRP A 118 -13.59 -11.43 -8.18
N SER A 119 -13.73 -12.74 -8.33
CA SER A 119 -12.59 -13.63 -8.59
C SER A 119 -11.95 -13.37 -9.96
N ASN A 120 -12.76 -13.13 -11.00
CA ASN A 120 -12.25 -12.77 -12.32
C ASN A 120 -11.54 -11.41 -12.28
N ARG A 121 -12.14 -10.41 -11.62
CA ARG A 121 -11.51 -9.09 -11.46
C ARG A 121 -10.16 -9.17 -10.73
N LYS A 122 -10.03 -10.03 -9.72
CA LYS A 122 -8.74 -10.29 -9.06
C LYS A 122 -7.74 -10.92 -10.03
N ARG A 123 -8.11 -11.98 -10.76
CA ARG A 123 -7.20 -12.62 -11.73
C ARG A 123 -6.70 -11.65 -12.79
N ASP A 124 -7.57 -10.82 -13.34
CA ASP A 124 -7.19 -9.84 -14.37
C ASP A 124 -6.16 -8.82 -13.83
N GLN A 125 -6.32 -8.36 -12.60
CA GLN A 125 -5.36 -7.46 -11.96
C GLN A 125 -4.05 -8.18 -11.61
N ALA A 126 -4.12 -9.44 -11.16
CA ALA A 126 -2.93 -10.25 -10.90
C ALA A 126 -2.12 -10.46 -12.18
N GLU A 127 -2.80 -10.73 -13.30
CA GLU A 127 -2.17 -10.93 -14.61
C GLU A 127 -1.49 -9.65 -15.09
N LYS A 128 -2.18 -8.50 -15.01
CA LYS A 128 -1.62 -7.19 -15.36
C LYS A 128 -0.37 -6.86 -14.55
N GLN A 129 -0.42 -7.06 -13.24
CA GLN A 129 0.71 -6.82 -12.35
C GLN A 129 1.88 -7.76 -12.66
N LEU A 130 1.61 -9.04 -12.90
CA LEU A 130 2.68 -9.99 -13.23
C LEU A 130 3.33 -9.61 -14.56
N LYS A 131 2.52 -9.22 -15.56
CA LYS A 131 2.99 -8.80 -16.87
C LYS A 131 3.88 -7.56 -16.78
N SER A 132 3.48 -6.54 -16.01
CA SER A 132 4.28 -5.33 -15.81
C SER A 132 5.59 -5.55 -15.05
N LEU A 133 5.69 -6.63 -14.26
CA LEU A 133 6.92 -7.02 -13.57
C LEU A 133 7.88 -7.84 -14.45
N THR A 134 7.46 -8.24 -15.65
CA THR A 134 8.22 -9.15 -16.54
C THR A 134 8.61 -8.50 -17.87
N GLU A 135 8.04 -7.34 -18.22
CA GLU A 135 8.42 -6.49 -19.38
C GLU A 135 9.52 -5.50 -18.99
#